data_AF-A0A3N5P0Z7-F1
#
_entry.id   AF-A0A3N5P0Z7-F1
#
_cell.length_a   1.000
_cell.length_b   1.000
_cell.length_c   1.000
_cell.angle_alpha   90.00
_cell.angle_beta   90.00
_cell.angle_gamma   90.00
#
_symmetry.space_group_name_H-M   'P 1'
#
loop_
_entity.id
_entity.type
_entity.pdbx_description
1 polymer ?
#
loop_
_entity_poly.entity_id
_entity_poly.type
_entity_poly.pdbx_seq_one_letter_code
_entity_poly.pdbx_strand_id
1 'polypeptide(L)'
;DLILESKKGELIVLDLKWTGRAKYMRQELRDGNSLQLAAYGWLLEGEAGRFPPGGYYMLAQRELITSACTLFPDRCVFKDVDHSVTWKRAMNAYIHRMQEIEEQGIAVAAGVSPGETAPETNCHDDIEIRAASEDMLQLGPQCKFCSYANLCGVRGRPE
;
A
#
# COMPACT_ATOMS: atom_id res chain seq x y z
N ASP A 1 12.76 7.33 2.21
CA ASP A 1 14.20 7.34 2.54
C ASP A 1 14.98 8.45 1.88
N LEU A 2 14.84 8.61 0.56
CA LEU A 2 15.52 9.62 -0.21
C LEU A 2 14.51 10.48 -0.96
N ILE A 3 14.81 11.77 -1.10
CA ILE A 3 14.17 12.67 -2.05
C ILE A 3 15.24 13.00 -3.07
N LEU A 4 14.93 12.81 -4.35
CA LEU A 4 15.79 13.22 -5.45
C LEU A 4 15.15 14.39 -6.16
N GLU A 5 15.97 15.33 -6.59
CA GLU A 5 15.55 16.50 -7.35
C GLU A 5 16.27 16.53 -8.70
N SER A 6 15.51 16.73 -9.77
CA SER A 6 16.08 16.92 -11.11
C SER A 6 16.64 18.33 -11.26
N LYS A 7 17.47 18.57 -12.29
CA LYS A 7 17.94 19.93 -12.63
C LYS A 7 16.81 20.94 -12.92
N LYS A 8 15.58 20.45 -13.14
CA LYS A 8 14.38 21.26 -13.38
C LYS A 8 13.52 21.44 -12.12
N GLY A 9 14.00 21.00 -10.95
CA GLY A 9 13.25 21.04 -9.69
C GLY A 9 12.20 19.93 -9.54
N GLU A 10 12.26 18.89 -10.37
CA GLU A 10 11.29 17.79 -10.28
C GLU A 10 11.67 16.83 -9.16
N LEU A 11 10.82 16.73 -8.14
CA LEU A 11 11.01 15.79 -7.03
C LEU A 11 10.54 14.37 -7.37
N ILE A 12 11.23 13.38 -6.81
CA ILE A 12 10.78 11.98 -6.72
C ILE A 12 11.22 11.40 -5.37
N VAL A 13 10.34 10.64 -4.74
CA VAL A 13 10.64 9.94 -3.50
C VAL A 13 11.12 8.53 -3.80
N LEU A 14 12.22 8.12 -3.20
CA LEU A 14 12.67 6.73 -3.20
C LEU A 14 12.66 6.15 -1.78
N ASP A 15 12.13 4.94 -1.67
CA ASP A 15 12.19 4.12 -0.47
C ASP A 15 13.12 2.92 -0.73
N LEU A 16 14.07 2.69 0.17
CA LEU A 16 15.11 1.68 0.01
C LEU A 16 14.63 0.38 0.65
N LYS A 17 14.44 -0.67 -0.16
CA LYS A 17 13.95 -1.96 0.33
C LYS A 17 15.06 -3.01 0.34
N TRP A 18 15.33 -3.58 1.51
CA TRP A 18 16.16 -4.78 1.68
C TRP A 18 15.27 -6.03 1.73
N THR A 19 14.93 -6.57 0.56
CA THR A 19 14.19 -7.84 0.46
C THR A 19 14.77 -8.73 -0.64
N GLY A 20 14.73 -10.04 -0.45
CA GLY A 20 15.22 -11.01 -1.43
C GLY A 20 14.37 -11.11 -2.70
N ARG A 21 13.18 -10.51 -2.74
CA ARG A 21 12.27 -10.56 -3.90
C ARG A 21 11.61 -9.20 -4.16
N ALA A 22 11.83 -8.64 -5.36
CA ALA A 22 11.19 -7.41 -5.80
C ALA A 22 9.74 -7.60 -6.27
N LYS A 23 9.29 -8.86 -6.49
CA LYS A 23 7.96 -9.19 -7.02
C LYS A 23 6.83 -8.50 -6.25
N TYR A 24 6.87 -8.54 -4.91
CA TYR A 24 5.84 -7.94 -4.08
C TYR A 24 5.81 -6.41 -4.21
N MET A 25 6.96 -5.74 -4.09
CA MET A 25 7.04 -4.26 -4.22
C MET A 25 6.60 -3.78 -5.61
N ARG A 26 6.93 -4.56 -6.65
CA ARG A 26 6.48 -4.31 -8.01
C ARG A 26 4.97 -4.41 -8.14
N GLN A 27 4.38 -5.44 -7.56
CA GLN A 27 2.95 -5.68 -7.59
C GLN A 27 2.20 -4.60 -6.80
N GLU A 28 2.64 -4.31 -5.58
CA GLU A 28 2.08 -3.26 -4.72
C GLU A 28 2.08 -1.90 -5.42
N LEU A 29 3.18 -1.52 -6.05
CA LEU A 29 3.28 -0.28 -6.82
C LEU A 29 2.38 -0.31 -8.06
N ARG A 30 2.41 -1.40 -8.85
CA ARG A 30 1.59 -1.54 -10.07
C ARG A 30 0.09 -1.44 -9.76
N ASP A 31 -0.34 -2.01 -8.65
CA ASP A 31 -1.75 -2.06 -8.26
C ASP A 31 -2.23 -0.74 -7.61
N GLY A 32 -1.34 0.24 -7.43
CA GLY A 32 -1.66 1.49 -6.73
C GLY A 32 -1.95 1.26 -5.25
N ASN A 33 -1.24 0.30 -4.63
CA ASN A 33 -1.39 -0.08 -3.23
C ASN A 33 -0.20 0.38 -2.36
N SER A 34 0.74 1.13 -2.94
CA SER A 34 1.93 1.66 -2.26
C SER A 34 1.62 2.84 -1.33
N LEU A 35 0.88 2.59 -0.25
CA LEU A 35 0.44 3.59 0.72
C LEU A 35 1.58 4.41 1.31
N GLN A 36 2.73 3.77 1.60
CA GLN A 36 3.89 4.46 2.15
C GLN A 36 4.42 5.54 1.19
N LEU A 37 4.57 5.19 -0.10
CA LEU A 37 5.01 6.14 -1.13
C LEU A 37 3.98 7.25 -1.35
N ALA A 38 2.70 6.92 -1.29
CA ALA A 38 1.62 7.89 -1.36
C ALA A 38 1.65 8.87 -0.17
N ALA A 39 1.87 8.39 1.05
CA ALA A 39 2.01 9.24 2.22
C ALA A 39 3.19 10.21 2.11
N TYR A 40 4.34 9.75 1.60
CA TYR A 40 5.48 10.63 1.34
C TYR A 40 5.18 11.68 0.27
N GLY A 41 4.48 11.29 -0.79
CA GLY A 41 4.05 12.25 -1.81
C GLY A 41 3.13 13.33 -1.25
N TRP A 42 2.17 12.95 -0.41
CA TRP A 42 1.29 13.91 0.26
C TRP A 42 2.05 14.89 1.16
N LEU A 43 3.03 14.40 1.94
CA LEU A 43 3.86 15.27 2.80
C LEU A 43 4.66 16.31 2.00
N LEU A 44 5.05 15.98 0.77
CA LEU A 44 5.90 16.81 -0.08
C LEU A 44 5.14 17.65 -1.09
N GLU A 45 3.82 17.42 -1.26
CA GLU A 45 3.01 18.10 -2.27
C GLU A 45 3.06 19.62 -2.12
N GLY A 46 3.02 20.14 -0.89
CA GLY A 46 3.08 21.57 -0.61
C GLY A 46 4.41 22.23 -0.96
N GLU A 47 5.53 21.53 -0.80
CA GLU A 47 6.87 22.02 -1.15
C GLU A 47 7.14 21.91 -2.65
N ALA A 48 6.66 20.84 -3.28
CA ALA A 48 6.85 20.56 -4.71
C ALA A 48 5.88 21.33 -5.62
N GLY A 49 4.78 21.88 -5.06
CA GLY A 49 3.66 22.45 -5.83
C GLY A 49 2.87 21.42 -6.65
N ARG A 50 3.18 20.13 -6.47
CA ARG A 50 2.53 18.98 -7.12
C ARG A 50 2.81 17.71 -6.34
N PHE A 51 1.94 16.71 -6.44
CA PHE A 51 2.18 15.41 -5.85
C PHE A 51 3.39 14.72 -6.53
N PRO A 52 4.52 14.49 -5.84
CA PRO A 52 5.69 13.90 -6.48
C PRO A 52 5.49 12.39 -6.70
N PRO A 53 6.05 11.83 -7.79
CA PRO A 53 6.11 10.39 -7.96
C PRO A 53 6.94 9.72 -6.86
N GLY A 54 6.73 8.41 -6.72
CA GLY A 54 7.40 7.59 -5.73
C GLY A 54 7.93 6.30 -6.35
N GLY A 55 8.91 5.68 -5.71
CA GLY A 55 9.40 4.38 -6.14
C GLY A 55 10.24 3.67 -5.10
N TYR A 56 10.55 2.42 -5.40
CA TYR A 56 11.39 1.55 -4.61
C TYR A 56 12.76 1.39 -5.28
N TYR A 57 13.83 1.51 -4.50
CA TYR A 57 15.13 0.99 -4.88
C TYR A 57 15.40 -0.30 -4.10
N MET A 58 15.42 -1.41 -4.84
CA MET A 58 15.56 -2.75 -4.32
C MET A 58 17.05 -3.07 -4.13
N LEU A 59 17.55 -2.95 -2.90
CA LEU A 59 18.99 -3.00 -2.61
C LEU A 59 19.63 -4.33 -3.02
N ALA A 60 18.96 -5.45 -2.75
CA ALA A 60 19.48 -6.78 -3.06
C ALA A 60 19.49 -7.09 -4.57
N GLN A 61 18.55 -6.53 -5.33
CA GLN A 61 18.42 -6.74 -6.77
C GLN A 61 19.11 -5.65 -7.60
N ARG A 62 19.52 -4.54 -6.96
CA ARG A 62 20.01 -3.31 -7.62
C ARG A 62 19.02 -2.79 -8.66
N GLU A 63 17.74 -2.90 -8.33
CA GLU A 63 16.62 -2.64 -9.23
C GLU A 63 15.84 -1.41 -8.80
N LEU A 64 15.52 -0.53 -9.75
CA LEU A 64 14.68 0.64 -9.52
C LEU A 64 13.29 0.40 -10.13
N ILE A 65 12.25 0.69 -9.35
CA ILE A 65 10.85 0.54 -9.76
C ILE A 65 10.08 1.77 -9.29
N THR A 66 9.48 2.54 -10.20
CA THR A 66 8.85 3.83 -9.87
C THR A 66 7.47 3.97 -10.51
N SER A 67 6.64 4.83 -9.93
CA SER A 67 5.43 5.33 -10.59
C SER A 67 5.78 6.27 -11.74
N ALA A 68 4.75 6.81 -12.39
CA ALA A 68 4.87 7.68 -13.55
C ALA A 68 5.83 8.86 -13.30
N CYS A 69 6.98 8.85 -13.97
CA CYS A 69 7.95 9.93 -13.94
C CYS A 69 8.78 9.95 -15.23
N THR A 70 9.42 11.10 -15.50
CA THR A 70 10.28 11.34 -16.67
C THR A 70 11.77 11.19 -16.36
N LEU A 71 12.13 10.99 -15.09
CA LEU A 71 13.51 11.01 -14.62
C LEU A 71 14.26 9.71 -14.87
N PHE A 72 13.54 8.61 -15.11
CA PHE A 72 14.09 7.27 -15.25
C PHE A 72 13.69 6.60 -16.57
N PRO A 73 14.46 5.61 -17.05
CA PRO A 73 14.11 4.87 -18.26
C PRO A 73 12.79 4.11 -18.12
N ASP A 74 12.05 3.99 -19.21
CA ASP A 74 10.72 3.35 -19.28
C ASP A 74 10.63 1.97 -18.60
N ARG A 75 11.69 1.15 -18.67
CA ARG A 75 11.73 -0.18 -18.03
C ARG A 75 11.58 -0.16 -16.50
N CYS A 76 11.85 1.00 -15.89
CA CYS A 76 11.76 1.20 -14.45
C CYS A 76 10.42 1.82 -14.03
N VAL A 77 9.60 2.28 -14.99
CA VAL A 77 8.47 3.18 -14.74
C VAL A 77 7.14 2.48 -15.03
N PHE A 78 6.22 2.50 -14.06
CA PHE A 78 4.81 2.21 -14.30
C PHE A 78 4.06 3.50 -14.62
N LYS A 79 3.76 3.69 -15.91
CA LYS A 79 3.20 4.95 -16.45
C LYS A 79 1.78 5.23 -15.98
N ASP A 80 1.02 4.20 -15.60
CA ASP A 80 -0.39 4.32 -15.23
C ASP A 80 -0.61 4.42 -13.71
N VAL A 81 0.47 4.50 -12.92
CA VAL A 81 0.41 4.57 -11.46
C VAL A 81 0.52 6.02 -11.00
N ASP A 82 -0.51 6.49 -10.32
CA ASP A 82 -0.58 7.81 -9.68
C ASP A 82 -0.74 7.66 -8.15
N HIS A 83 0.24 8.14 -7.40
CA HIS A 83 0.23 8.07 -5.95
C HIS A 83 -0.78 9.02 -5.30
N SER A 84 -1.20 10.10 -5.97
CA SER A 84 -2.25 10.98 -5.47
C SER A 84 -3.60 10.25 -5.40
N VAL A 85 -3.88 9.38 -6.38
CA VAL A 85 -5.05 8.50 -6.39
C VAL A 85 -4.97 7.47 -5.27
N THR A 86 -3.79 6.87 -5.07
CA THR A 86 -3.54 5.92 -3.96
C THR A 86 -3.81 6.57 -2.61
N TRP A 87 -3.32 7.80 -2.41
CA TRP A 87 -3.55 8.56 -1.17
C TRP A 87 -5.03 8.88 -0.96
N LYS A 88 -5.72 9.37 -1.99
CA LYS A 88 -7.16 9.65 -1.94
C LYS A 88 -7.96 8.41 -1.54
N ARG A 89 -7.65 7.27 -2.17
CA ARG A 89 -8.25 5.97 -1.83
C ARG A 89 -8.02 5.57 -0.38
N ALA A 90 -6.82 5.82 0.15
CA ALA A 90 -6.49 5.54 1.54
C ALA A 90 -7.31 6.40 2.51
N MET A 91 -7.42 7.70 2.22
CA MET A 91 -8.21 8.63 3.03
C MET A 91 -9.70 8.32 2.98
N ASN A 92 -10.24 7.95 1.81
CA ASN A 92 -11.62 7.48 1.70
C ASN A 92 -11.89 6.24 2.56
N ALA A 93 -10.99 5.26 2.52
CA ALA A 93 -11.10 4.06 3.36
C ALA A 93 -11.03 4.39 4.87
N TYR A 94 -10.14 5.31 5.25
CA TYR A 94 -10.03 5.80 6.62
C TYR A 94 -11.29 6.51 7.09
N ILE A 95 -11.81 7.48 6.32
CA ILE A 95 -13.02 8.24 6.65
C ILE A 95 -14.21 7.30 6.83
N HIS A 96 -14.41 6.38 5.89
CA HIS A 96 -15.49 5.40 5.98
C HIS A 96 -15.39 4.58 7.26
N ARG A 97 -14.19 4.07 7.59
CA ARG A 97 -13.98 3.26 8.80
C ARG A 97 -14.23 4.07 10.08
N MET A 98 -13.86 5.34 10.11
CA MET A 98 -14.14 6.20 11.26
C MET A 98 -15.64 6.46 11.42
N GLN A 99 -16.37 6.66 10.31
CA GLN A 99 -17.83 6.82 10.32
C GLN A 99 -18.55 5.58 10.87
N GLU A 100 -18.12 4.36 10.48
CA GLU A 100 -18.67 3.11 11.04
C GLU A 100 -18.54 3.08 12.58
N ILE A 101 -17.37 3.49 13.11
CA ILE A 101 -17.11 3.52 14.55
C ILE A 101 -17.96 4.59 15.23
N GLU A 102 -18.05 5.79 14.65
CA GLU A 102 -18.82 6.90 15.22
C GLU A 102 -20.33 6.62 15.27
N GLU A 103 -20.88 5.99 14.22
CA GLU A 103 -22.31 5.73 14.09
C GLU A 103 -22.75 4.44 14.81
N GLN A 104 -21.95 3.38 14.75
CA GLN A 104 -22.33 2.05 15.23
C GLN A 104 -21.57 1.61 16.49
N GLY A 105 -20.51 2.31 16.88
CA GLY A 105 -19.62 1.93 17.98
C GLY A 105 -18.77 0.68 17.69
N ILE A 106 -18.85 0.14 16.47
CA ILE A 106 -18.25 -1.13 16.08
C ILE A 106 -17.61 -0.96 14.70
N ALA A 107 -16.43 -1.54 14.51
CA ALA A 107 -15.81 -1.72 13.20
C ALA A 107 -15.37 -3.18 13.04
N VAL A 108 -15.63 -3.75 11.86
CA VAL A 108 -15.22 -5.12 11.53
C VAL A 108 -13.78 -5.10 11.02
N ALA A 109 -12.90 -5.87 11.66
CA ALA A 109 -11.52 -6.02 11.22
C ALA A 109 -11.44 -6.65 9.81
N ALA A 110 -10.49 -6.18 9.00
CA ALA A 110 -10.19 -6.76 7.70
C ALA A 110 -9.84 -8.25 7.85
N GLY A 111 -10.52 -9.13 7.09
CA GLY A 111 -10.33 -10.59 7.15
C GLY A 111 -11.33 -11.34 8.03
N VAL A 112 -12.35 -10.68 8.59
CA VAL A 112 -13.46 -11.32 9.31
C VAL A 112 -14.76 -11.12 8.53
N SER A 113 -15.42 -12.19 8.10
CA SER A 113 -16.79 -12.12 7.55
C SER A 113 -17.79 -11.84 8.68
N PRO A 114 -18.70 -10.86 8.55
CA PRO A 114 -19.75 -10.63 9.54
C PRO A 114 -20.65 -11.87 9.67
N GLY A 115 -20.70 -12.45 10.87
CA GLY A 115 -21.61 -13.57 11.19
C GLY A 115 -21.09 -14.98 10.93
N GLU A 116 -19.87 -15.13 10.40
CA GLU A 116 -19.23 -16.45 10.26
C GLU A 116 -18.21 -16.65 11.40
N THR A 117 -18.35 -17.76 12.14
CA THR A 117 -17.24 -18.27 12.97
C THR A 117 -16.05 -18.50 12.07
N ALA A 118 -14.89 -17.93 12.42
CA ALA A 118 -13.67 -17.95 11.62
C ALA A 118 -13.48 -19.33 10.95
N PRO A 119 -13.30 -19.40 9.62
CA PRO A 119 -13.17 -20.68 8.94
C PRO A 119 -11.98 -21.44 9.53
N GLU A 120 -12.22 -22.67 9.95
CA GLU A 120 -11.24 -23.53 10.65
C GLU A 120 -10.04 -23.93 9.79
N THR A 121 -9.76 -23.28 8.66
CA THR A 121 -8.56 -23.63 7.90
C THR A 121 -8.20 -22.53 6.92
N ASN A 122 -6.95 -22.09 7.08
CA ASN A 122 -6.09 -21.39 6.13
C ASN A 122 -6.00 -19.88 6.29
N CYS A 123 -4.75 -19.45 6.46
CA CYS A 123 -4.28 -18.08 6.25
C CYS A 123 -4.59 -17.68 4.81
N HIS A 124 -5.78 -17.16 4.58
CA HIS A 124 -6.12 -16.60 3.29
C HIS A 124 -5.50 -15.20 3.23
N ASP A 125 -4.23 -15.13 2.84
CA ASP A 125 -3.68 -13.96 2.12
C ASP A 125 -4.56 -13.64 0.88
N ASP A 126 -5.42 -14.59 0.47
CA ASP A 126 -6.40 -14.55 -0.62
C ASP A 126 -7.85 -14.22 -0.18
N ILE A 127 -8.11 -13.71 1.04
CA ILE A 127 -9.44 -13.14 1.31
C ILE A 127 -9.59 -11.97 0.34
N GLU A 128 -10.48 -12.09 -0.65
CA GLU A 128 -10.89 -10.98 -1.50
C GLU A 128 -11.47 -9.90 -0.59
N ILE A 129 -10.62 -8.96 -0.15
CA ILE A 129 -11.05 -7.74 0.48
C ILE A 129 -11.65 -6.89 -0.62
N ARG A 130 -12.94 -7.09 -0.87
CA ARG A 130 -13.74 -6.11 -1.57
C ARG A 130 -13.88 -4.91 -0.65
N ALA A 131 -13.20 -3.81 -0.98
CA ALA A 131 -13.60 -2.55 -0.38
C ALA A 131 -15.09 -2.32 -0.69
N ALA A 132 -15.76 -1.55 0.16
CA ALA A 132 -17.15 -1.14 -0.08
C ALA A 132 -17.33 -0.51 -1.48
N SER A 133 -16.25 0.03 -2.06
CA SER A 133 -16.23 0.68 -3.36
C SER A 133 -14.81 0.74 -3.97
N GLU A 134 -14.73 0.93 -5.29
CA GLU A 134 -13.46 1.05 -6.06
C GLU A 134 -12.64 2.33 -5.75
N ASP A 135 -13.24 3.26 -5.01
CA ASP A 135 -12.62 4.52 -4.58
C ASP A 135 -11.94 4.43 -3.21
N MET A 136 -11.85 3.23 -2.63
CA MET A 136 -11.18 2.96 -1.37
C MET A 136 -9.97 2.05 -1.56
N LEU A 137 -8.93 2.28 -0.77
CA LEU A 137 -7.71 1.48 -0.85
C LEU A 137 -7.98 0.07 -0.31
N GLN A 138 -7.61 -0.95 -1.09
CA GLN A 138 -7.78 -2.35 -0.73
C GLN A 138 -6.46 -2.96 -0.28
N LEU A 139 -6.29 -3.12 1.03
CA LEU A 139 -5.14 -3.81 1.60
C LEU A 139 -5.62 -5.07 2.32
N GLY A 140 -5.23 -6.23 1.76
CA GLY A 140 -5.43 -7.54 2.38
C GLY A 140 -4.79 -7.62 3.78
N PRO A 141 -5.33 -8.45 4.69
CA PRO A 141 -4.75 -8.60 6.00
C PRO A 141 -3.43 -9.36 5.85
N GLN A 142 -2.32 -8.81 6.37
CA GLN A 142 -1.01 -9.47 6.28
C GLN A 142 -0.83 -10.52 7.40
N CYS A 143 -1.75 -11.50 7.45
CA CYS A 143 -1.82 -12.50 8.52
C CYS A 143 -0.52 -13.29 8.69
N LYS A 144 0.24 -13.50 7.61
CA LYS A 144 1.56 -14.16 7.63
C LYS A 144 2.61 -13.49 8.53
N PHE A 145 2.42 -12.21 8.86
CA PHE A 145 3.32 -11.44 9.74
C PHE A 145 2.64 -10.93 11.02
N CYS A 146 1.37 -11.30 11.25
CA CYS A 146 0.58 -10.83 12.38
C CYS A 146 0.74 -11.76 13.58
N SER A 147 1.29 -11.25 14.70
CA SER A 147 1.38 -12.01 15.97
C SER A 147 0.02 -12.37 16.58
N TYR A 148 -1.06 -11.73 16.11
CA TYR A 148 -2.43 -11.96 16.57
C TYR A 148 -3.24 -12.82 15.60
N ALA A 149 -2.62 -13.49 14.63
CA ALA A 149 -3.32 -14.34 13.66
C ALA A 149 -4.26 -15.35 14.34
N ASN A 150 -3.84 -15.92 15.47
CA ASN A 150 -4.64 -16.85 16.26
C ASN A 150 -5.91 -16.23 16.86
N LEU A 151 -5.92 -14.93 17.18
CA LEU A 151 -7.13 -14.23 17.63
C LEU A 151 -8.18 -14.13 16.52
N CYS A 152 -7.73 -14.14 15.26
CA CYS A 152 -8.59 -14.11 14.09
C CYS A 152 -8.95 -15.51 13.56
N GLY A 153 -8.66 -16.58 14.32
CA GLY A 153 -8.90 -17.97 13.89
C GLY A 153 -7.98 -18.48 12.78
N VAL A 154 -6.96 -17.70 12.40
CA VAL A 154 -5.94 -18.11 11.43
C VAL A 154 -4.85 -18.85 12.20
N ARG A 155 -4.49 -20.09 11.78
CA ARG A 155 -3.31 -20.79 12.33
C ARG A 155 -2.06 -19.95 12.04
N GLY A 156 -1.54 -19.27 13.06
CA GLY A 156 -0.26 -18.56 12.98
C GLY A 156 0.90 -19.54 12.72
N ARG A 157 2.06 -19.02 12.28
CA ARG A 157 3.29 -19.85 12.27
C ARG A 157 3.55 -20.35 13.70
N PRO A 158 3.92 -21.63 13.87
CA PRO A 158 4.57 -22.03 15.13
C PRO A 158 5.82 -21.18 15.31
N GLU A 159 6.02 -20.68 16.54
CA GLU A 159 7.22 -19.97 16.97
C GLU A 159 8.50 -20.80 16.73
#